data_AF-A0ABD5S5T7-F1
#
_entry.id   AF-A0ABD5S5T7-F1
#
_cell.length_a   1.000
_cell.length_b   1.000
_cell.length_c   1.000
_cell.angle_alpha   90.00
_cell.angle_beta   90.00
_cell.angle_gamma   90.00
#
_symmetry.space_group_name_H-M   'P 1'
#
loop_
_entity.id
_entity.type
_entity.pdbx_description
1 polymer ?
#
loop_
_entity_poly.entity_id
_entity_poly.type
_entity_poly.pdbx_seq_one_letter_code
_entity_poly.pdbx_strand_id
1 'polypeptide(L)'
;RDATADPDPDADLDALRREVEEKYDFDDFGPSDMARMSGDEWEAAFDPDTWVTGPELLDRVEADLKSRIATRDVFARLERTERNGERVLLAYSDEGHAVVYPDGSVEGRGTVLRDVKPTVALCSMDDYEPPTPPANYALPDPESVPEGTGQLGNWMLQFMAAAQIVTGLAILALWLFTPYIEFSTDGGGVNIIPPVASLAFVGLGVFLFATVANARLSDRFRAEEYRDRLRTVGGEGDRPAIHPFEGE
;
A
#
# COMPACT_ATOMS: atom_id res chain seq x y z
N ARG A 1 59.77 -30.26 -12.11
CA ARG A 1 58.69 -29.56 -12.85
C ARG A 1 57.71 -29.17 -11.78
N ASP A 2 57.85 -27.94 -11.30
CA ASP A 2 57.01 -27.38 -10.26
C ASP A 2 55.71 -26.94 -10.94
N ALA A 3 54.59 -27.54 -10.53
CA ALA A 3 53.28 -27.16 -11.02
C ALA A 3 52.84 -25.97 -10.18
N THR A 4 53.03 -24.75 -10.71
CA THR A 4 52.35 -23.56 -10.21
C THR A 4 50.86 -23.82 -10.37
N ALA A 5 50.19 -24.12 -9.26
CA ALA A 5 48.74 -24.10 -9.18
C ALA A 5 48.31 -22.68 -9.56
N ASP A 6 47.56 -22.55 -10.65
CA ASP A 6 46.85 -21.32 -10.96
C ASP A 6 45.91 -21.05 -9.77
N PRO A 7 45.92 -19.85 -9.17
CA PRO A 7 44.98 -19.52 -8.11
C PRO A 7 43.55 -19.63 -8.67
N ASP A 8 42.69 -20.26 -7.88
CA ASP A 8 41.27 -20.42 -8.23
C ASP A 8 40.59 -19.05 -8.04
N PRO A 9 40.13 -18.39 -9.12
CA PRO A 9 39.59 -17.03 -9.05
C PRO A 9 38.41 -16.92 -8.08
N ASP A 10 37.61 -17.97 -7.93
CA ASP A 10 36.45 -18.01 -7.03
C ASP A 10 36.91 -18.01 -5.55
N ALA A 11 38.00 -18.71 -5.24
CA ALA A 11 38.56 -18.76 -3.89
C ALA A 11 39.20 -17.42 -3.45
N ASP A 12 39.77 -16.67 -4.41
CA ASP A 12 40.32 -15.34 -4.17
C ASP A 12 39.19 -14.32 -3.95
N LEU A 13 38.07 -14.41 -4.68
CA LEU A 13 36.90 -13.56 -4.50
C LEU A 13 36.20 -13.80 -3.16
N ASP A 14 36.03 -15.05 -2.75
CA ASP A 14 35.47 -15.42 -1.44
C ASP A 14 36.36 -14.95 -0.27
N ALA A 15 37.68 -14.89 -0.47
CA ALA A 15 38.60 -14.33 0.51
C ALA A 15 38.42 -12.82 0.63
N LEU A 16 38.28 -12.13 -0.52
CA LEU A 16 38.03 -10.70 -0.56
C LEU A 16 36.67 -10.34 0.06
N ARG A 17 35.63 -11.14 -0.18
CA ARG A 17 34.31 -10.96 0.44
C ARG A 17 34.38 -10.96 1.97
N ARG A 18 35.05 -11.95 2.55
CA ARG A 18 35.24 -12.03 4.01
C ARG A 18 36.01 -10.84 4.57
N GLU A 19 37.03 -10.36 3.85
CA GLU A 19 37.77 -9.15 4.26
C GLU A 19 36.87 -7.91 4.23
N VAL A 20 36.00 -7.80 3.23
CA VAL A 20 35.06 -6.68 3.08
C VAL A 20 33.96 -6.71 4.16
N GLU A 21 33.42 -7.89 4.49
CA GLU A 21 32.48 -8.10 5.60
C GLU A 21 33.08 -7.73 6.97
N GLU A 22 34.38 -7.93 7.18
CA GLU A 22 35.07 -7.49 8.40
C GLU A 22 35.35 -5.98 8.40
N LYS A 23 35.55 -5.38 7.22
CA LYS A 23 35.97 -3.99 7.06
C LYS A 23 34.81 -3.00 7.15
N TYR A 24 33.62 -3.37 6.69
CA TYR A 24 32.45 -2.51 6.64
C TYR A 24 31.28 -3.07 7.47
N ASP A 25 30.58 -2.19 8.19
CA ASP A 25 29.33 -2.52 8.86
C ASP A 25 28.17 -2.38 7.85
N PHE A 26 27.69 -3.51 7.33
CA PHE A 26 26.62 -3.52 6.34
C PHE A 26 25.25 -3.11 6.91
N ASP A 27 25.07 -3.18 8.24
CA ASP A 27 23.81 -2.78 8.90
C ASP A 27 23.67 -1.24 8.99
N ASP A 28 24.78 -0.49 9.03
CA ASP A 28 24.83 0.99 8.99
C ASP A 28 25.58 1.50 7.75
N PHE A 29 25.41 0.83 6.61
CA PHE A 29 26.13 1.15 5.38
C PHE A 29 25.55 2.39 4.69
N GLY A 30 26.37 3.44 4.53
CA GLY A 30 25.95 4.73 3.99
C GLY A 30 26.64 5.15 2.68
N PRO A 31 26.22 6.28 2.08
CA PRO A 31 26.86 6.85 0.89
C PRO A 31 28.35 7.17 1.08
N SER A 32 28.77 7.45 2.32
CA SER A 32 30.18 7.67 2.66
C SER A 32 31.02 6.41 2.52
N ASP A 33 30.45 5.24 2.79
CA ASP A 33 31.14 3.95 2.77
C ASP A 33 31.20 3.43 1.32
N MET A 34 30.11 3.62 0.56
CA MET A 34 30.10 3.44 -0.90
C MET A 34 31.23 4.19 -1.61
N ALA A 35 31.55 5.41 -1.16
CA ALA A 35 32.61 6.23 -1.75
C ALA A 35 34.03 5.78 -1.36
N ARG A 36 34.18 5.00 -0.29
CA ARG A 36 35.48 4.47 0.17
C ARG A 36 35.79 3.09 -0.44
N MET A 37 34.75 2.39 -0.85
CA MET A 37 34.82 1.03 -1.34
C MET A 37 35.45 0.98 -2.74
N SER A 38 36.43 0.11 -2.92
CA SER A 38 37.06 -0.10 -4.23
C SER A 38 36.13 -0.89 -5.16
N GLY A 39 36.43 -0.91 -6.47
CA GLY A 39 35.65 -1.69 -7.44
C GLY A 39 35.65 -3.20 -7.12
N ASP A 40 36.81 -3.74 -6.76
CA ASP A 40 36.97 -5.15 -6.41
C ASP A 40 36.26 -5.50 -5.10
N GLU A 41 36.28 -4.58 -4.11
CA GLU A 41 35.52 -4.73 -2.87
C GLU A 41 34.01 -4.75 -3.15
N TRP A 42 33.55 -3.88 -4.06
CA TRP A 42 32.15 -3.82 -4.52
C TRP A 42 31.71 -5.12 -5.19
N GLU A 43 32.53 -5.65 -6.09
CA GLU A 43 32.23 -6.89 -6.81
C GLU A 43 32.23 -8.09 -5.87
N ALA A 44 33.13 -8.14 -4.89
CA ALA A 44 33.14 -9.19 -3.87
C ALA A 44 31.93 -9.15 -2.92
N ALA A 45 31.48 -7.95 -2.53
CA ALA A 45 30.33 -7.77 -1.64
C ALA A 45 28.98 -7.96 -2.33
N PHE A 46 28.87 -7.62 -3.62
CA PHE A 46 27.63 -7.68 -4.39
C PHE A 46 27.80 -8.57 -5.62
N ASP A 47 28.32 -9.77 -5.39
CA ASP A 47 28.56 -10.76 -6.43
C ASP A 47 27.22 -11.28 -6.99
N PRO A 48 26.93 -11.05 -8.28
CA PRO A 48 25.70 -11.53 -8.90
C PRO A 48 25.66 -13.05 -9.05
N ASP A 49 26.82 -13.73 -9.04
CA ASP A 49 26.90 -15.19 -9.19
C ASP A 49 26.48 -15.93 -7.90
N THR A 50 26.45 -15.24 -6.76
CA THR A 50 25.88 -15.78 -5.52
C THR A 50 24.38 -15.59 -5.41
N TRP A 51 23.74 -14.77 -6.26
CA TRP A 51 22.31 -14.50 -6.12
C TRP A 51 21.46 -15.74 -6.45
N VAL A 52 20.42 -15.96 -5.66
CA VAL A 52 19.44 -17.02 -5.94
C VAL A 52 18.71 -16.70 -7.24
N THR A 53 18.81 -17.65 -8.18
CA THR A 53 18.14 -17.65 -9.47
C THR A 53 17.39 -18.97 -9.69
N GLY A 54 16.78 -19.14 -10.85
CA GLY A 54 16.10 -20.37 -11.23
C GLY A 54 14.73 -20.55 -10.58
N PRO A 55 14.26 -21.80 -10.44
CA PRO A 55 12.98 -22.11 -9.80
C PRO A 55 12.90 -21.67 -8.34
N GLU A 56 14.04 -21.68 -7.63
CA GLU A 56 14.11 -21.29 -6.23
C GLU A 56 13.79 -19.81 -6.04
N LEU A 57 14.32 -18.93 -6.90
CA LEU A 57 13.95 -17.53 -6.91
C LEU A 57 12.44 -17.35 -7.08
N LEU A 58 11.82 -18.08 -8.01
CA LEU A 58 10.38 -17.99 -8.25
C LEU A 58 9.56 -18.46 -7.03
N ASP A 59 10.02 -19.51 -6.34
CA ASP A 59 9.40 -19.99 -5.10
C ASP A 59 9.49 -18.93 -3.99
N ARG A 60 10.66 -18.28 -3.83
CA ARG A 60 10.90 -17.21 -2.86
C ARG A 60 10.05 -15.97 -3.14
N VAL A 61 10.03 -15.51 -4.39
CA VAL A 61 9.23 -14.37 -4.84
C VAL A 61 7.73 -14.65 -4.66
N GLU A 62 7.27 -15.85 -4.99
CA GLU A 62 5.86 -16.22 -4.80
C GLU A 62 5.48 -16.19 -3.31
N ALA A 63 6.35 -16.69 -2.42
CA ALA A 63 6.11 -16.66 -0.97
C ALA A 63 6.01 -15.23 -0.42
N ASP A 64 6.95 -14.35 -0.80
CA ASP A 64 6.93 -12.96 -0.34
C ASP A 64 5.71 -12.20 -0.91
N LEU A 65 5.42 -12.35 -2.20
CA LEU A 65 4.25 -11.71 -2.82
C LEU A 65 2.94 -12.18 -2.20
N LYS A 66 2.80 -13.47 -1.86
CA LYS A 66 1.63 -13.97 -1.13
C LYS A 66 1.46 -13.26 0.22
N SER A 67 2.55 -13.07 0.95
CA SER A 67 2.53 -12.34 2.22
C SER A 67 2.12 -10.87 2.02
N ARG A 68 2.66 -10.20 1.00
CA ARG A 68 2.30 -8.79 0.69
C ARG A 68 0.88 -8.61 0.19
N ILE A 69 0.35 -9.56 -0.58
CA ILE A 69 -1.07 -9.57 -0.98
C ILE A 69 -1.94 -9.76 0.26
N ALA A 70 -1.54 -10.66 1.16
CA ALA A 70 -2.24 -10.88 2.42
C ALA A 70 -2.22 -9.63 3.33
N THR A 71 -1.19 -8.79 3.31
CA THR A 71 -1.16 -7.52 4.06
C THR A 71 -1.81 -6.36 3.31
N ARG A 72 -2.22 -6.55 2.05
CA ARG A 72 -2.78 -5.53 1.13
C ARG A 72 -1.75 -4.47 0.72
N ASP A 73 -0.47 -4.81 0.81
CA ASP A 73 0.62 -3.97 0.29
C ASP A 73 0.73 -4.11 -1.24
N VAL A 74 0.29 -5.25 -1.79
CA VAL A 74 0.26 -5.52 -3.24
C VAL A 74 -1.14 -5.98 -3.65
N PHE A 75 -1.71 -5.36 -4.68
CA PHE A 75 -2.99 -5.77 -5.26
C PHE A 75 -2.76 -6.54 -6.56
N ALA A 76 -2.59 -7.86 -6.47
CA ALA A 76 -2.40 -8.72 -7.63
C ALA A 76 -2.87 -10.16 -7.36
N ARG A 77 -3.16 -10.90 -8.42
CA ARG A 77 -3.21 -12.36 -8.43
C ARG A 77 -1.91 -12.93 -8.94
N LEU A 78 -1.55 -14.11 -8.44
CA LEU A 78 -0.34 -14.84 -8.81
C LEU A 78 -0.71 -16.11 -9.57
N GLU A 79 -0.01 -16.37 -10.67
CA GLU A 79 -0.17 -17.56 -11.50
C GLU A 79 1.21 -18.04 -11.96
N ARG A 80 1.48 -19.34 -11.83
CA ARG A 80 2.63 -19.95 -12.51
C ARG A 80 2.20 -20.33 -13.92
N THR A 81 2.94 -19.83 -14.90
CA THR A 81 2.68 -20.10 -16.31
C THR A 81 3.98 -20.41 -17.04
N GLU A 82 3.87 -20.79 -18.30
CA GLU A 82 5.02 -20.98 -19.18
C GLU A 82 5.05 -19.88 -20.24
N ARG A 83 6.24 -19.32 -20.50
CA ARG A 83 6.47 -18.34 -21.56
C ARG A 83 7.75 -18.72 -22.30
N ASN A 84 7.68 -18.83 -23.62
CA ASN A 84 8.81 -19.24 -24.46
C ASN A 84 9.49 -20.56 -24.02
N GLY A 85 8.75 -21.48 -23.39
CA GLY A 85 9.27 -22.74 -22.87
C GLY A 85 9.93 -22.67 -21.49
N GLU A 86 9.91 -21.51 -20.82
CA GLU A 86 10.41 -21.33 -19.47
C GLU A 86 9.26 -21.12 -18.49
N ARG A 87 9.39 -21.67 -17.27
CA ARG A 87 8.43 -21.44 -16.19
C ARG A 87 8.63 -20.05 -15.61
N VAL A 88 7.57 -19.25 -15.58
CA VAL A 88 7.57 -17.88 -15.10
C VAL A 88 6.48 -17.66 -14.05
N LEU A 89 6.69 -16.68 -13.18
CA LEU A 89 5.67 -16.23 -12.23
C LEU A 89 4.99 -14.96 -12.78
N LEU A 90 3.70 -15.06 -13.06
CA LEU A 90 2.87 -13.93 -13.47
C LEU A 90 2.15 -13.35 -12.26
N ALA A 91 2.35 -12.06 -12.02
CA ALA A 91 1.49 -11.24 -11.16
C ALA A 91 0.64 -10.31 -12.03
N TYR A 92 -0.67 -10.25 -11.81
CA TYR A 92 -1.55 -9.36 -12.58
C TYR A 92 -2.66 -8.73 -11.76
N SER A 93 -3.12 -7.57 -12.22
CA SER A 93 -4.19 -6.78 -11.66
C SER A 93 -5.01 -6.11 -12.77
N ASP A 94 -5.96 -5.27 -12.37
CA ASP A 94 -6.74 -4.39 -13.24
C ASP A 94 -5.91 -3.22 -13.82
N GLU A 95 -4.79 -2.86 -13.19
CA GLU A 95 -3.97 -1.69 -13.56
C GLU A 95 -2.61 -2.07 -14.17
N GLY A 96 -2.30 -3.36 -14.29
CA GLY A 96 -1.01 -3.80 -14.79
C GLY A 96 -0.68 -5.25 -14.50
N HIS A 97 0.49 -5.68 -14.96
CA HIS A 97 1.02 -7.02 -14.75
C HIS A 97 2.55 -6.98 -14.64
N ALA A 98 3.12 -8.04 -14.08
CA ALA A 98 4.55 -8.32 -14.06
C ALA A 98 4.78 -9.82 -14.30
N VAL A 99 5.75 -10.15 -15.15
CA VAL A 99 6.24 -11.50 -15.41
C VAL A 99 7.65 -11.57 -14.85
N VAL A 100 7.87 -12.47 -13.90
CA VAL A 100 9.17 -12.75 -13.29
C VAL A 100 9.73 -14.01 -13.92
N TYR A 101 10.94 -13.89 -14.45
CA TYR A 101 11.68 -14.98 -15.05
C TYR A 101 12.64 -15.63 -14.04
N PRO A 102 13.08 -16.88 -14.30
CA PRO A 102 14.03 -17.57 -13.43
C PRO A 102 15.38 -16.84 -13.31
N ASP A 103 15.79 -16.07 -14.32
CA ASP A 103 17.03 -15.28 -14.29
C ASP A 103 16.91 -14.00 -13.45
N GLY A 104 15.77 -13.74 -12.81
CA GLY A 104 15.49 -12.55 -12.03
C GLY A 104 15.08 -11.33 -12.85
N SER A 105 15.00 -11.46 -14.18
CA SER A 105 14.46 -10.39 -15.02
C SER A 105 12.95 -10.23 -14.78
N VAL A 106 12.46 -8.99 -14.86
CA VAL A 106 11.04 -8.66 -14.67
C VAL A 106 10.53 -7.79 -15.81
N GLU A 107 9.59 -8.32 -16.56
CA GLU A 107 8.87 -7.60 -17.62
C GLU A 107 7.46 -7.25 -17.17
N GLY A 108 6.91 -6.15 -17.66
CA GLY A 108 5.52 -5.79 -17.36
C GLY A 108 5.22 -4.31 -17.46
N ARG A 109 4.12 -3.90 -16.83
CA ARG A 109 3.69 -2.50 -16.77
C ARG A 109 2.78 -2.23 -15.58
N GLY A 110 2.66 -0.96 -15.22
CA GLY A 110 1.72 -0.50 -14.19
C GLY A 110 2.26 -0.66 -12.77
N THR A 111 1.36 -0.57 -11.80
CA THR A 111 1.63 -0.65 -10.36
C THR A 111 2.23 -2.01 -9.97
N VAL A 112 1.72 -3.10 -10.55
CA VAL A 112 2.25 -4.45 -10.30
C VAL A 112 3.74 -4.57 -10.60
N LEU A 113 4.22 -4.00 -11.72
CA LEU A 113 5.66 -4.00 -12.04
C LEU A 113 6.49 -3.26 -10.98
N ARG A 114 5.97 -2.12 -10.51
CA ARG A 114 6.64 -1.30 -9.49
C ARG A 114 6.75 -2.05 -8.16
N ASP A 115 5.76 -2.87 -7.83
CA ASP A 115 5.69 -3.58 -6.55
C ASP A 115 6.47 -4.92 -6.59
N VAL A 116 6.51 -5.58 -7.74
CA VAL A 116 7.20 -6.86 -7.93
C VAL A 116 8.71 -6.68 -8.04
N LYS A 117 9.21 -5.65 -8.73
CA LYS A 117 10.66 -5.45 -8.92
C LYS A 117 11.47 -5.44 -7.62
N PRO A 118 11.11 -4.65 -6.58
CA PRO A 118 11.81 -4.68 -5.30
C PRO A 118 11.75 -6.05 -4.62
N THR A 119 10.63 -6.76 -4.77
CA THR A 119 10.45 -8.10 -4.21
C THR A 119 11.40 -9.11 -4.84
N VAL A 120 11.55 -9.07 -6.16
CA VAL A 120 12.50 -9.94 -6.90
C VAL A 120 13.94 -9.66 -6.48
N ALA A 121 14.32 -8.38 -6.37
CA ALA A 121 15.67 -8.00 -5.94
C ALA A 121 15.99 -8.44 -4.50
N LEU A 122 15.02 -8.39 -3.59
CA LEU A 122 15.21 -8.91 -2.23
C LEU A 122 15.28 -10.43 -2.22
N CYS A 123 14.40 -11.11 -2.95
CA CYS A 123 14.36 -12.58 -3.02
C CYS A 123 15.53 -13.20 -3.79
N SER A 124 16.31 -12.40 -4.53
CA SER A 124 17.56 -12.87 -5.15
C SER A 124 18.75 -12.80 -4.19
N MET A 125 18.67 -12.06 -3.07
CA MET A 125 19.73 -12.02 -2.07
C MET A 125 19.69 -13.29 -1.21
N ASP A 126 20.81 -13.97 -1.01
CA ASP A 126 20.87 -15.20 -0.20
C ASP A 126 20.41 -14.99 1.25
N ASP A 127 20.76 -13.84 1.85
CA ASP A 127 20.48 -13.56 3.27
C ASP A 127 19.02 -13.17 3.56
N TYR A 128 18.23 -12.86 2.54
CA TYR A 128 16.84 -12.44 2.72
C TYR A 128 15.92 -13.66 2.83
N GLU A 129 15.34 -13.95 3.99
CA GLU A 129 14.35 -15.03 4.09
C GLU A 129 12.92 -14.50 3.84
N PRO A 130 12.22 -14.95 2.78
CA PRO A 130 10.83 -14.56 2.54
C PRO A 130 9.92 -14.98 3.70
N PRO A 131 8.96 -14.13 4.12
CA PRO A 131 8.00 -14.50 5.14
C PRO A 131 7.15 -15.69 4.69
N THR A 132 6.86 -16.61 5.63
CA THR A 132 5.95 -17.73 5.36
C THR A 132 4.54 -17.21 5.11
N PRO A 133 3.94 -17.46 3.93
CA PRO A 133 2.65 -16.90 3.60
C PRO A 133 1.50 -17.54 4.40
N PRO A 134 0.45 -16.77 4.74
CA PRO A 134 -0.73 -17.34 5.36
C PRO A 134 -1.48 -18.26 4.39
N ALA A 135 -2.19 -19.25 4.94
CA ALA A 135 -2.97 -20.20 4.13
C ALA A 135 -4.03 -19.53 3.24
N ASN A 136 -4.58 -18.40 3.68
CA ASN A 136 -5.48 -17.57 2.88
C ASN A 136 -4.83 -16.21 2.59
N TYR A 137 -4.07 -16.15 1.50
CA TYR A 137 -3.45 -14.92 0.98
C TYR A 137 -4.30 -14.23 -0.08
N ALA A 138 -5.38 -14.88 -0.53
CA ALA A 138 -6.14 -14.42 -1.69
C ALA A 138 -6.80 -13.06 -1.41
N LEU A 139 -6.98 -12.29 -2.47
CA LEU A 139 -7.74 -11.06 -2.41
C LEU A 139 -9.16 -11.34 -1.90
N PRO A 140 -9.76 -10.42 -1.11
CA PRO A 140 -11.12 -10.59 -0.60
C PRO A 140 -12.13 -10.77 -1.73
N ASP A 141 -13.22 -11.50 -1.43
CA ASP A 141 -14.35 -11.54 -2.35
C ASP A 141 -14.97 -10.13 -2.46
N PRO A 142 -15.29 -9.63 -3.67
CA PRO A 142 -15.90 -8.31 -3.85
C PRO A 142 -17.14 -8.08 -2.97
N GLU A 143 -17.98 -9.09 -2.78
CA GLU A 143 -19.22 -8.96 -2.01
C GLU A 143 -18.96 -9.00 -0.49
N SER A 144 -17.77 -9.44 -0.06
CA SER A 144 -17.35 -9.42 1.34
C SER A 144 -16.82 -8.06 1.81
N VAL A 145 -16.56 -7.13 0.89
CA VAL A 145 -16.02 -5.80 1.22
C VAL A 145 -17.12 -4.96 1.89
N PRO A 146 -16.96 -4.52 3.16
CA PRO A 146 -17.94 -3.68 3.83
C PRO A 146 -18.00 -2.26 3.24
N GLU A 147 -19.19 -1.65 3.23
CA GLU A 147 -19.42 -0.30 2.68
C GLU A 147 -18.82 0.85 3.53
N GLY A 148 -18.23 0.56 4.69
CA GLY A 148 -17.54 1.59 5.48
C GLY A 148 -17.11 1.16 6.87
N THR A 149 -15.90 1.57 7.26
CA THR A 149 -15.28 1.31 8.57
C THR A 149 -15.52 2.45 9.59
N GLY A 150 -15.99 3.62 9.12
CA GLY A 150 -16.07 4.85 9.91
C GLY A 150 -17.43 5.18 10.54
N GLN A 151 -18.38 4.23 10.61
CA GLN A 151 -19.77 4.52 11.00
C GLN A 151 -19.86 5.22 12.35
N LEU A 152 -19.14 4.74 13.38
CA LEU A 152 -19.18 5.31 14.73
C LEU A 152 -18.73 6.77 14.77
N GLY A 153 -17.59 7.09 14.15
CA GLY A 153 -17.07 8.46 14.08
C GLY A 153 -18.01 9.39 13.30
N ASN A 154 -18.58 8.88 12.21
CA ASN A 154 -19.62 9.56 11.45
C ASN A 154 -20.86 9.85 12.32
N TRP A 155 -21.36 8.88 13.09
CA TRP A 155 -22.51 9.08 13.99
C TRP A 155 -22.23 10.14 15.05
N MET A 156 -21.03 10.15 15.63
CA MET A 156 -20.63 11.14 16.62
C MET A 156 -20.60 12.56 16.04
N LEU A 157 -20.02 12.74 14.85
CA LEU A 157 -20.00 14.05 14.17
C LEU A 157 -21.40 14.52 13.77
N GLN A 158 -22.26 13.62 13.28
CA GLN A 158 -23.65 13.95 12.96
C GLN A 158 -24.45 14.34 14.19
N PHE A 159 -24.24 13.64 15.32
CA PHE A 159 -24.89 13.97 16.59
C PHE A 159 -24.46 15.36 17.07
N MET A 160 -23.17 15.67 17.05
CA MET A 160 -22.66 17.01 17.41
C MET A 160 -23.20 18.09 16.47
N ALA A 161 -23.23 17.82 15.16
CA ALA A 161 -23.80 18.73 14.17
C ALA A 161 -25.29 19.00 14.44
N ALA A 162 -26.07 17.96 14.71
CA ALA A 162 -27.49 18.08 15.05
C ALA A 162 -27.69 18.86 16.35
N ALA A 163 -26.94 18.55 17.41
CA ALA A 163 -27.00 19.26 18.69
C ALA A 163 -26.65 20.75 18.53
N GLN A 164 -25.68 21.08 17.67
CA GLN A 164 -25.29 22.46 17.38
C GLN A 164 -26.40 23.22 16.67
N ILE A 165 -27.05 22.62 15.66
CA ILE A 165 -28.19 23.23 14.96
C ILE A 165 -29.35 23.43 15.94
N VAL A 166 -29.70 22.42 16.73
CA VAL A 166 -30.76 22.51 17.74
C VAL A 166 -30.46 23.63 18.74
N THR A 167 -29.23 23.73 19.21
CA THR A 167 -28.79 24.80 20.13
C THR A 167 -28.92 26.17 19.48
N GLY A 168 -28.44 26.35 18.25
CA GLY A 168 -28.56 27.62 17.53
C GLY A 168 -30.02 28.04 17.32
N LEU A 169 -30.86 27.09 16.88
CA LEU A 169 -32.30 27.33 16.71
C LEU A 169 -33.00 27.63 18.04
N ALA A 170 -32.63 26.97 19.13
CA ALA A 170 -33.17 27.23 20.46
C ALA A 170 -32.81 28.65 20.93
N ILE A 171 -31.56 29.09 20.75
CA ILE A 171 -31.12 30.45 21.07
C ILE A 171 -31.93 31.47 20.25
N LEU A 172 -32.11 31.23 18.95
CA LEU A 172 -32.89 32.12 18.08
C LEU A 172 -34.36 32.19 18.48
N ALA A 173 -34.97 31.04 18.78
CA ALA A 173 -36.35 30.97 19.21
C ALA A 173 -36.54 31.73 20.53
N LEU A 174 -35.70 31.48 21.53
CA LEU A 174 -35.73 32.20 22.81
C LEU A 174 -35.62 33.72 22.61
N TRP A 175 -34.78 34.18 21.68
CA TRP A 175 -34.64 35.60 21.33
C TRP A 175 -35.86 36.18 20.58
N LEU A 176 -36.56 35.40 19.77
CA LEU A 176 -37.81 35.83 19.10
C LEU A 176 -39.02 35.83 20.05
N PHE A 177 -39.04 34.94 21.05
CA PHE A 177 -40.11 34.83 22.06
C PHE A 177 -39.84 35.64 23.35
N THR A 178 -38.94 36.62 23.25
CA THR A 178 -38.54 37.55 24.32
C THR A 178 -39.65 38.32 25.04
N PRO A 179 -40.84 38.63 24.49
CA PRO A 179 -41.93 39.19 25.32
C PRO A 179 -42.40 38.26 26.47
N TYR A 180 -41.94 37.00 26.52
CA TYR A 180 -42.30 36.04 27.57
C TYR A 180 -41.15 35.65 28.50
N ILE A 181 -39.91 36.13 28.26
CA ILE A 181 -38.70 35.68 28.97
C ILE A 181 -37.73 36.86 29.16
N GLU A 182 -37.36 37.19 30.41
CA GLU A 182 -36.47 38.30 30.82
C GLU A 182 -34.98 38.13 30.41
N PHE A 183 -34.68 37.43 29.30
CA PHE A 183 -33.31 37.07 28.92
C PHE A 183 -32.63 38.09 27.99
N SER A 184 -33.35 39.13 27.53
CA SER A 184 -32.98 39.90 26.33
C SER A 184 -33.00 41.41 26.45
N THR A 185 -33.45 41.96 27.58
CA THR A 185 -33.83 43.37 27.67
C THR A 185 -33.16 44.07 28.84
N ASP A 186 -31.86 44.33 28.73
CA ASP A 186 -31.21 45.35 29.55
C ASP A 186 -31.32 46.70 28.81
N GLY A 187 -32.14 47.61 29.33
CA GLY A 187 -32.05 49.04 28.99
C GLY A 187 -32.67 49.52 27.68
N GLY A 188 -33.61 48.78 27.07
CA GLY A 188 -34.44 49.29 25.95
C GLY A 188 -33.84 49.16 24.54
N GLY A 189 -32.72 48.45 24.37
CA GLY A 189 -32.11 48.14 23.06
C GLY A 189 -32.33 46.68 22.62
N VAL A 190 -32.23 46.43 21.31
CA VAL A 190 -32.23 45.05 20.76
C VAL A 190 -30.87 44.41 20.99
N ASN A 191 -30.80 43.36 21.80
CA ASN A 191 -29.55 42.60 22.01
C ASN A 191 -29.22 41.77 20.76
N ILE A 192 -28.08 42.08 20.11
CA ILE A 192 -27.61 41.42 18.87
C ILE A 192 -26.80 40.14 19.13
N ILE A 193 -26.38 39.88 20.37
CA ILE A 193 -25.54 38.72 20.69
C ILE A 193 -26.27 37.39 20.41
N PRO A 194 -27.54 37.19 20.81
CA PRO A 194 -28.25 35.93 20.55
C PRO A 194 -28.39 35.57 19.06
N PRO A 195 -28.79 36.47 18.13
CA PRO A 195 -28.87 36.11 16.72
C PRO A 195 -27.49 35.82 16.11
N VAL A 196 -26.43 36.51 16.53
CA VAL A 196 -25.05 36.22 16.08
C VAL A 196 -24.59 34.85 16.56
N ALA A 197 -24.79 34.53 17.84
CA ALA A 197 -24.46 33.23 18.40
C ALA A 197 -25.26 32.12 17.70
N SER A 198 -26.58 32.29 17.55
CA SER A 198 -27.43 31.35 16.79
C SER A 198 -26.85 31.05 15.40
N LEU A 199 -26.49 32.09 14.65
CA LEU A 199 -25.95 31.94 13.30
C LEU A 199 -24.63 31.15 13.34
N ALA A 200 -23.74 31.42 14.29
CA ALA A 200 -22.50 30.68 14.46
C ALA A 200 -22.76 29.19 14.78
N PHE A 201 -23.70 28.89 15.68
CA PHE A 201 -24.09 27.52 16.02
C PHE A 201 -24.68 26.78 14.80
N VAL A 202 -25.67 27.37 14.13
CA VAL A 202 -26.28 26.77 12.93
C VAL A 202 -25.23 26.61 11.82
N GLY A 203 -24.40 27.62 11.58
CA GLY A 203 -23.34 27.59 10.57
C GLY A 203 -22.33 26.47 10.83
N LEU A 204 -21.86 26.32 12.07
CA LEU A 204 -20.98 25.21 12.47
C LEU A 204 -21.65 23.85 12.27
N GLY A 205 -22.91 23.72 12.67
CA GLY A 205 -23.65 22.47 12.51
C GLY A 205 -23.84 22.08 11.03
N VAL A 206 -24.21 23.03 10.18
CA VAL A 206 -24.32 22.83 8.72
C VAL A 206 -22.97 22.46 8.12
N PHE A 207 -21.90 23.16 8.52
CA PHE A 207 -20.54 22.85 8.09
C PHE A 207 -20.14 21.41 8.43
N LEU A 208 -20.36 20.97 9.67
CA LEU A 208 -20.08 19.59 10.09
C LEU A 208 -20.89 18.57 9.29
N PHE A 209 -22.18 18.81 9.04
CA PHE A 209 -22.99 17.95 8.18
C PHE A 209 -22.43 17.84 6.76
N ALA A 210 -22.02 18.96 6.17
CA ALA A 210 -21.44 18.97 4.83
C ALA A 210 -20.13 18.16 4.78
N THR A 211 -19.23 18.34 5.76
CA THR A 211 -17.99 17.55 5.88
C THR A 211 -18.28 16.06 5.97
N VAL A 212 -19.24 15.67 6.81
CA VAL A 212 -19.61 14.27 7.00
C VAL A 212 -20.27 13.67 5.75
N ALA A 213 -21.18 14.40 5.11
CA ALA A 213 -21.82 13.95 3.87
C ALA A 213 -20.78 13.70 2.77
N ASN A 214 -19.79 14.58 2.65
CA ASN A 214 -18.69 14.41 1.69
C ASN A 214 -17.83 13.19 2.01
N ALA A 215 -17.48 12.98 3.29
CA ALA A 215 -16.72 11.80 3.73
C ALA A 215 -17.47 10.49 3.42
N ARG A 216 -18.77 10.43 3.74
CA ARG A 216 -19.60 9.23 3.48
C ARG A 216 -19.69 8.89 1.99
N LEU A 217 -19.85 9.90 1.14
CA LEU A 217 -19.87 9.69 -0.31
C LEU A 217 -18.52 9.16 -0.79
N SER A 218 -17.42 9.77 -0.34
CA SER A 218 -16.07 9.32 -0.71
C SER A 218 -15.79 7.88 -0.27
N ASP A 219 -16.20 7.50 0.94
CA ASP A 219 -15.98 6.14 1.45
C ASP A 219 -16.77 5.11 0.63
N ARG A 220 -18.04 5.42 0.30
CA ARG A 220 -18.86 4.54 -0.55
C ARG A 220 -18.25 4.39 -1.93
N PHE A 221 -17.81 5.48 -2.57
CA PHE A 221 -17.18 5.42 -3.88
C PHE A 221 -15.90 4.60 -3.86
N ARG A 222 -15.04 4.77 -2.85
CA ARG A 222 -13.82 3.96 -2.70
C ARG A 222 -14.13 2.48 -2.50
N ALA A 223 -15.15 2.15 -1.72
CA ALA A 223 -15.58 0.77 -1.53
C ALA A 223 -16.12 0.17 -2.83
N GLU A 224 -16.96 0.90 -3.57
CA GLU A 224 -17.48 0.48 -4.87
C GLU A 224 -16.36 0.29 -5.90
N GLU A 225 -15.43 1.23 -5.99
CA GLU A 225 -14.24 1.16 -6.85
C GLU A 225 -13.41 -0.07 -6.50
N TYR A 226 -13.07 -0.28 -5.22
CA TYR A 226 -12.32 -1.45 -4.79
C TYR A 226 -13.02 -2.77 -5.15
N ARG A 227 -14.35 -2.86 -5.03
CA ARG A 227 -15.11 -4.04 -5.49
C ARG A 227 -15.03 -4.23 -6.99
N ASP A 228 -15.11 -3.17 -7.77
CA ASP A 228 -15.03 -3.23 -9.23
C ASP A 228 -13.65 -3.75 -9.69
N ARG A 229 -12.59 -3.26 -9.05
CA ARG A 229 -11.22 -3.76 -9.24
C ARG A 229 -11.12 -5.24 -8.87
N LEU A 230 -11.67 -5.64 -7.72
CA LEU A 230 -11.71 -7.03 -7.31
C LEU A 230 -12.51 -7.91 -8.28
N ARG A 231 -13.60 -7.44 -8.89
CA ARG A 231 -14.35 -8.20 -9.90
C ARG A 231 -13.55 -8.38 -11.19
N THR A 232 -12.86 -7.32 -11.61
CA THR A 232 -12.00 -7.32 -12.81
C THR A 232 -10.84 -8.30 -12.69
N VAL A 233 -10.23 -8.38 -11.50
CA VAL A 233 -9.17 -9.35 -11.20
C VAL A 233 -9.75 -10.72 -10.81
N GLY A 234 -10.98 -10.73 -10.29
CA GLY A 234 -11.58 -11.81 -9.52
C GLY A 234 -12.48 -12.76 -10.27
N GLY A 235 -13.06 -12.32 -11.40
CA GLY A 235 -14.06 -13.06 -12.17
C GLY A 235 -13.61 -14.48 -12.49
N GLU A 236 -14.42 -15.47 -12.09
CA GLU A 236 -14.23 -16.85 -12.52
C GLU A 236 -14.31 -16.91 -14.05
N GLY A 237 -13.15 -17.05 -14.71
CA GLY A 237 -13.05 -17.34 -16.14
C GLY A 237 -12.63 -16.19 -17.06
N ASP A 238 -12.78 -14.94 -16.65
CA ASP A 238 -12.37 -13.77 -17.46
C ASP A 238 -11.09 -13.16 -16.88
N ARG A 239 -9.96 -13.51 -17.49
CA ARG A 239 -8.68 -12.81 -17.27
C ARG A 239 -8.86 -11.34 -17.71
N PRO A 240 -8.33 -10.37 -16.97
CA PRO A 240 -8.43 -8.97 -17.39
C PRO A 240 -7.72 -8.76 -18.75
N ALA A 241 -8.22 -7.86 -19.58
CA ALA A 241 -7.66 -7.61 -20.93
C ALA A 241 -6.18 -7.13 -20.95
N ILE A 242 -5.65 -6.76 -19.77
CA ILE A 242 -4.25 -6.35 -19.57
C ILE A 242 -3.34 -7.58 -19.33
N HIS A 243 -3.93 -8.78 -19.27
CA HIS A 243 -3.22 -10.03 -19.13
C HIS A 243 -2.32 -10.27 -20.35
N PRO A 244 -1.00 -10.45 -20.18
CA PRO A 244 -0.05 -10.47 -21.29
C PRO A 244 -0.18 -11.69 -22.22
N PHE A 245 -1.03 -12.65 -21.86
CA PHE A 245 -1.23 -13.92 -22.60
C PHE A 245 -2.59 -14.00 -23.30
N GLU A 246 -3.27 -12.88 -23.55
CA GLU A 246 -4.50 -12.86 -24.34
C GLU A 246 -4.16 -12.89 -25.85
N GLY A 247 -4.27 -14.06 -26.49
CA GLY A 247 -4.14 -14.20 -27.95
C GLY A 247 -3.14 -15.23 -28.51
N GLU A 248 -2.61 -16.15 -27.71
CA GLU A 248 -1.86 -17.33 -28.20
C GLU A 248 -2.67 -18.63 -28.13
#